data_AF-A0A0D0HDR3-F1
#
_entry.id   AF-A0A0D0HDR3-F1
#
_cell.length_a   1.000
_cell.length_b   1.000
_cell.length_c   1.000
_cell.angle_alpha   90.00
_cell.angle_beta   90.00
_cell.angle_gamma   90.00
#
_symmetry.space_group_name_H-M   'P 1'
#
loop_
_entity.id
_entity.type
_entity.pdbx_description
1 polymer ?
#
loop_
_entity_poly.entity_id
_entity_poly.type
_entity_poly.pdbx_seq_one_letter_code
_entity_poly.pdbx_strand_id
1 'polypeptide(L)'
;MRVSIRRMGNSQGVLIPKPLLAQLGFEDEVEMEVEDGTLVLRRPQNAPRHGWAEASKALADAREDRLVMGEFGNAGDAEIEW
;
A
#
# COMPACT_ATOMS: atom_id res chain seq x y z
N MET A 1 -12.57 -6.32 -26.74
CA MET A 1 -12.17 -7.69 -26.36
C MET A 1 -13.12 -8.18 -25.28
N ARG A 2 -13.60 -9.43 -25.34
CA ARG A 2 -14.42 -10.01 -24.27
C ARG A 2 -13.58 -11.03 -23.52
N VAL A 3 -13.45 -10.86 -22.22
CA VAL A 3 -12.65 -11.72 -21.34
C VAL A 3 -13.59 -12.43 -20.37
N SER A 4 -13.32 -13.70 -20.05
CA SER A 4 -14.11 -14.42 -19.06
C SER A 4 -13.65 -14.09 -17.64
N ILE A 5 -14.62 -14.00 -16.73
CA ILE A 5 -14.38 -13.95 -15.29
C ILE A 5 -14.26 -15.39 -14.80
N ARG A 6 -13.19 -15.71 -14.07
CA ARG A 6 -12.93 -17.05 -13.52
C ARG A 6 -12.91 -17.01 -12.01
N ARG A 7 -13.30 -18.10 -11.37
CA ARG A 7 -13.23 -18.25 -9.91
C ARG A 7 -11.79 -18.51 -9.47
N MET A 8 -11.35 -17.81 -8.43
CA MET A 8 -10.05 -17.94 -7.77
C MET A 8 -10.31 -18.08 -6.26
N GLY A 9 -10.59 -19.30 -5.80
CA GLY A 9 -11.01 -19.54 -4.41
C GLY A 9 -12.35 -18.89 -4.08
N ASN A 10 -12.36 -18.00 -3.09
CA ASN A 10 -13.52 -17.19 -2.73
C ASN A 10 -13.66 -15.90 -3.58
N SER A 11 -12.68 -15.63 -4.44
CA SER A 11 -12.64 -14.45 -5.29
C SER A 11 -12.94 -14.79 -6.75
N GLN A 12 -13.10 -13.74 -7.57
CA GLN A 12 -13.19 -13.84 -9.02
C GLN A 12 -12.07 -13.00 -9.65
N GLY A 13 -11.58 -13.43 -10.81
CA GLY A 13 -10.52 -12.72 -11.53
C GLY A 13 -10.74 -12.71 -13.04
N VAL A 14 -10.20 -11.69 -13.69
CA VAL A 14 -10.15 -11.54 -15.15
C VAL A 14 -8.71 -11.76 -15.60
N LEU A 15 -8.51 -12.55 -16.65
CA LEU A 15 -7.17 -12.77 -17.19
C LEU A 15 -6.80 -11.62 -18.14
N ILE A 16 -5.94 -10.71 -17.67
CA ILE A 16 -5.46 -9.58 -18.48
C ILE A 16 -4.28 -10.05 -19.36
N PRO A 17 -4.35 -9.91 -20.69
CA PRO A 17 -3.23 -10.24 -21.57
C PRO A 17 -1.96 -9.46 -21.21
N LYS A 18 -0.80 -10.14 -21.19
CA LYS A 18 0.52 -9.52 -20.93
C LYS A 18 0.79 -8.25 -21.74
N PRO A 19 0.42 -8.16 -23.04
CA PRO A 19 0.62 -6.93 -23.81
C PRO A 19 -0.11 -5.71 -23.23
N LEU A 20 -1.29 -5.89 -22.63
CA LEU A 20 -2.02 -4.78 -21.99
C LEU A 20 -1.35 -4.35 -20.69
N LEU A 21 -0.88 -5.30 -19.88
CA LEU A 21 -0.11 -4.99 -18.67
C LEU A 21 1.15 -4.19 -19.02
N ALA A 22 1.88 -4.59 -20.06
CA ALA A 22 3.08 -3.89 -20.54
C ALA A 22 2.76 -2.48 -21.07
N GLN A 23 1.68 -2.31 -21.82
CA GLN A 23 1.25 -0.99 -22.32
C GLN A 23 0.87 -0.03 -21.19
N LEU A 24 0.26 -0.54 -20.11
CA LEU A 24 -0.11 0.24 -18.93
C LEU A 24 1.06 0.41 -17.93
N GLY A 25 2.16 -0.31 -18.14
CA GLY A 25 3.29 -0.36 -17.22
C GLY A 25 2.90 -0.91 -15.84
N PHE A 26 2.01 -1.90 -15.81
CA PHE A 26 1.66 -2.63 -14.59
C PHE A 26 2.71 -3.70 -14.33
N GLU A 27 3.19 -3.75 -13.09
CA GLU A 27 4.15 -4.74 -12.61
C GLU A 27 3.45 -5.69 -11.62
N ASP A 28 3.82 -5.62 -10.34
CA ASP A 28 3.35 -6.56 -9.32
C ASP A 28 2.04 -6.12 -8.64
N GLU A 29 1.78 -4.81 -8.58
CA GLU A 29 0.65 -4.23 -7.85
C GLU A 29 -0.08 -3.16 -8.69
N VAL A 30 -1.39 -3.06 -8.47
CA VAL A 30 -2.27 -2.04 -9.06
C VAL A 30 -3.27 -1.57 -8.02
N GLU A 31 -3.66 -0.29 -8.10
CA GLU A 31 -4.82 0.23 -7.38
C GLU A 31 -6.09 -0.10 -8.16
N MET A 32 -7.15 -0.49 -7.45
CA MET A 32 -8.41 -0.93 -8.03
C MET A 32 -9.59 -0.20 -7.37
N GLU A 33 -10.41 0.46 -8.19
CA GLU A 33 -11.53 1.27 -7.74
C GLU A 33 -12.76 1.07 -8.64
N VAL A 34 -13.95 1.41 -8.14
CA VAL A 34 -15.19 1.40 -8.94
C VAL A 34 -15.61 2.85 -9.18
N GLU A 35 -15.65 3.25 -10.45
CA GLU A 35 -16.09 4.57 -10.89
C GLU A 35 -17.19 4.41 -11.95
N ASP A 36 -18.35 5.01 -11.72
CA ASP A 36 -19.48 5.00 -12.68
C ASP A 36 -19.85 3.60 -13.21
N GLY A 37 -19.82 2.59 -12.33
CA GLY A 37 -20.10 1.20 -12.70
C GLY A 37 -18.97 0.50 -13.47
N THR A 38 -17.79 1.13 -13.55
CA THR A 38 -16.60 0.61 -14.21
C THR A 38 -15.54 0.25 -13.18
N LEU A 39 -14.91 -0.92 -13.32
CA LEU A 39 -13.72 -1.27 -12.54
C LEU A 39 -12.51 -0.60 -13.18
N VAL A 40 -11.90 0.34 -12.47
CA VAL A 40 -10.72 1.08 -12.93
C VAL A 40 -9.48 0.53 -12.23
N LEU A 41 -8.47 0.20 -13.03
CA LEU A 41 -7.15 -0.22 -12.55
C LEU A 41 -6.14 0.87 -12.87
N ARG A 42 -5.34 1.27 -11.88
CA ARG A 42 -4.32 2.30 -12.01
C ARG A 42 -2.98 1.80 -11.48
N ARG A 43 -1.90 2.40 -11.94
CA ARG A 43 -0.59 2.23 -11.28
C ARG A 43 -0.72 2.76 -9.85
N PRO A 44 -0.16 2.07 -8.84
CA PRO A 44 -0.13 2.58 -7.49
C PRO A 44 0.50 3.97 -7.50
N GLN A 45 -0.23 4.97 -6.98
CA GLN A 45 0.26 6.36 -7.05
C GLN A 45 1.35 6.61 -6.01
N ASN A 46 1.35 5.84 -4.94
CA ASN A 46 2.21 6.06 -3.79
C ASN A 46 3.09 4.86 -3.54
N ALA A 47 4.39 5.09 -3.44
CA ALA A 47 5.30 4.11 -2.87
C ALA A 47 4.84 3.75 -1.45
N PRO A 48 5.06 2.51 -0.98
CA PRO A 48 4.87 2.18 0.42
C PRO A 48 5.55 3.23 1.31
N ARG A 49 4.80 3.76 2.27
CA ARG A 49 5.23 4.82 3.21
C ARG A 49 5.50 6.19 2.59
N HIS A 50 4.96 6.48 1.40
CA HIS A 50 4.93 7.84 0.88
C HIS A 50 4.27 8.78 1.91
N GLY A 51 4.90 9.92 2.19
CA GLY A 51 4.42 10.90 3.18
C GLY A 51 4.70 10.55 4.65
N TRP A 52 5.27 9.39 4.96
CA TRP A 52 5.54 9.02 6.36
C TRP A 52 6.61 9.88 7.01
N ALA A 53 7.63 10.30 6.26
CA ALA A 53 8.69 11.15 6.79
C ALA A 53 8.12 12.52 7.19
N GLU A 54 7.29 13.11 6.34
CA GLU A 54 6.61 14.37 6.58
C GLU A 54 5.61 14.28 7.73
N ALA A 55 4.81 13.20 7.78
CA ALA A 55 3.87 12.96 8.87
C ALA A 55 4.58 12.74 10.22
N SER A 56 5.67 11.98 10.23
CA SER A 56 6.50 11.77 11.42
C SER A 56 7.10 13.09 11.93
N LYS A 57 7.62 13.92 11.01
CA LYS A 57 8.11 15.25 11.35
C LYS A 57 7.01 16.14 11.92
N ALA A 58 5.82 16.14 11.31
CA ALA A 58 4.69 16.94 11.78
C ALA A 58 4.25 16.53 13.20
N LEU A 59 4.24 15.23 13.51
CA LEU A 59 3.96 14.72 14.87
C LEU A 59 4.99 15.21 15.89
N ALA A 60 6.28 15.16 15.55
CA ALA A 60 7.36 15.64 16.42
C ALA A 60 7.29 17.17 16.62
N ASP A 61 7.03 17.93 15.55
CA ASP A 61 6.86 19.40 15.60
C ASP A 61 5.65 19.79 16.49
N ALA A 62 4.56 19.02 16.42
CA ALA A 62 3.38 19.19 17.27
C ALA A 62 3.55 18.66 18.71
N ARG A 63 4.64 17.94 19.00
CA ARG A 63 4.89 17.21 20.27
C ARG A 63 3.78 16.23 20.65
N GLU A 64 3.19 15.62 19.63
CA GLU A 64 2.18 14.56 19.72
C GLU A 64 2.79 13.16 19.64
N ASP A 65 4.11 13.07 19.52
CA ASP A 65 4.92 11.84 19.49
C ASP A 65 5.27 11.31 20.91
N ARG A 66 4.62 11.83 21.95
CA ARG A 66 4.88 11.40 23.34
C ARG A 66 4.34 10.00 23.59
N LEU A 67 5.11 9.23 24.38
CA LEU A 67 4.72 7.88 24.82
C LEU A 67 3.45 7.93 25.66
N VAL A 68 2.35 7.36 25.15
CA VAL A 68 1.06 7.30 25.86
C VAL A 68 1.15 6.48 27.15
N MET A 69 1.97 5.43 27.15
CA MET A 69 2.18 4.56 28.32
C MET A 69 3.48 4.87 29.08
N GLY A 70 4.22 5.91 28.69
CA GLY A 70 5.58 6.18 29.19
C GLY A 70 6.62 5.21 28.61
N GLU A 71 7.85 5.30 29.10
CA GLU A 71 8.93 4.39 28.71
C GLU A 71 8.66 2.97 29.21
N PHE A 72 8.90 1.99 28.34
CA PHE A 72 8.86 0.58 28.68
C PHE A 72 10.15 -0.09 28.18
N GLY A 73 11.21 0.06 28.98
CA GLY A 73 12.49 -0.56 28.71
C GLY A 73 12.47 -2.07 28.96
N ASN A 74 13.06 -2.83 28.05
CA ASN A 74 13.33 -4.26 28.17
C ASN A 74 14.83 -4.48 28.49
N ALA A 75 15.17 -5.58 29.19
CA ALA A 75 16.55 -5.91 29.56
C ALA A 75 17.53 -5.95 28.37
N GLY A 76 17.05 -6.27 27.17
CA GLY A 76 17.82 -6.26 25.93
C GLY A 76 17.95 -4.90 25.23
N ASP A 77 17.28 -3.85 25.69
CA ASP A 77 17.35 -2.53 25.04
C ASP A 77 18.73 -1.88 25.20
N ALA A 78 19.49 -2.28 26.22
CA ALA A 78 20.86 -1.81 26.46
C ALA A 78 21.86 -2.25 25.37
N GLU A 79 21.50 -3.24 24.56
CA GLU A 79 22.35 -3.80 23.50
C GLU A 79 21.99 -3.27 22.10
N ILE A 80 20.97 -2.42 21.98
CA ILE A 80 20.51 -1.88 20.70
C ILE A 80 21.36 -0.67 20.30
N GLU A 81 22.10 -0.79 19.21
CA GLU A 81 22.67 0.34 18.46
C GLU A 81 21.81 0.62 17.22
N TRP A 82 21.43 1.90 17.03
CA TRP A 82 20.68 2.38 15.87
C TRP A 82 21.60 2.83 14.74
#